data_AF-A0A968NM69-F1
#
_entry.id   AF-A0A968NM69-F1
#
_cell.length_a   1.000
_cell.length_b   1.000
_cell.length_c   1.000
_cell.angle_alpha   90.00
_cell.angle_beta   90.00
_cell.angle_gamma   90.00
#
_symmetry.space_group_name_H-M   'P 1'
#
loop_
_entity.id
_entity.type
_entity.pdbx_description
1 polymer ?
#
loop_
_entity_poly.entity_id
_entity_poly.type
_entity_poly.pdbx_seq_one_letter_code
_entity_poly.pdbx_strand_id
1 'polypeptide(L)'
;MNISIRHWLGEKNIEISQLQGFSTGQVAGVAFCIVEDMELKSLMPFDICTFVEVLEQPLSIAWQEITVYTRLTESLLYRFGQKKPLKRNEGTWLVFQTAYLQALQTIVQQEINFKRIWLNKALFWHQQIEQLQSQESEVSTGTFFLQNTQLQAVLATLRPVRLTDTQAEQALTLVPESLLVQQMNNATNAWLVANGAEETEAKLITQRLANSLQGYVLAVVAENAAPLAQLQKFVRIGNPLTPRSSENGYAYSDKIDIQKELYRASLLKSLNKPLLQEYFSLKDINIPLKGLPRSESTREDGTKNSEPTDLMLWVLQQLEDLETITVIEAESGYGKTSFCQMLATQVAREIYPRWMPIFIRLRDIVWGNSLAETLNTAFPLNDSINVSTWLESDNNRCLLILDGLDELPPCAQGKMTKGIFLVNYCDFSQSVVIKLF
;
A
#
# COMPACT_ATOMS: atom_id res chain seq x y z
N MET A 1 30.72 -8.35 -2.02
CA MET A 1 30.37 -9.70 -2.48
C MET A 1 28.87 -9.79 -2.31
N ASN A 2 28.10 -9.98 -3.38
CA ASN A 2 26.65 -10.11 -3.26
C ASN A 2 26.29 -11.59 -3.15
N ILE A 3 25.28 -11.93 -2.35
CA ILE A 3 24.64 -13.24 -2.41
C ILE A 3 23.47 -13.15 -3.38
N SER A 4 23.51 -13.99 -4.41
CA SER A 4 22.30 -14.36 -5.13
C SER A 4 21.60 -15.49 -4.37
N ILE A 5 20.37 -15.23 -3.93
CA ILE A 5 19.52 -16.24 -3.30
C ILE A 5 19.30 -17.41 -4.26
N ARG A 6 19.06 -17.15 -5.55
CA ARG A 6 18.92 -18.22 -6.54
C ARG A 6 20.15 -19.13 -6.61
N HIS A 7 21.34 -18.54 -6.63
CA HIS A 7 22.58 -19.31 -6.62
C HIS A 7 22.73 -20.13 -5.33
N TRP A 8 22.47 -19.50 -4.17
CA TRP A 8 22.51 -20.17 -2.87
C TRP A 8 21.53 -21.36 -2.79
N LEU A 9 20.31 -21.19 -3.31
CA LEU A 9 19.32 -22.27 -3.39
C LEU A 9 19.79 -23.40 -4.33
N GLY A 10 20.38 -23.04 -5.47
CA GLY A 10 20.96 -23.98 -6.43
C GLY A 10 22.09 -24.82 -5.83
N GLU A 11 23.00 -24.23 -5.04
CA GLU A 11 24.05 -24.96 -4.31
C GLU A 11 23.49 -25.99 -3.32
N LYS A 12 22.25 -25.79 -2.86
CA LYS A 12 21.53 -26.71 -1.96
C LYS A 12 20.55 -27.63 -2.68
N ASN A 13 20.54 -27.63 -4.01
CA ASN A 13 19.59 -28.37 -4.85
C ASN A 13 18.11 -28.07 -4.50
N ILE A 14 17.83 -26.83 -4.10
CA ILE A 14 16.47 -26.35 -3.86
C ILE A 14 16.05 -25.50 -5.05
N GLU A 15 14.99 -25.90 -5.73
CA GLU A 15 14.40 -25.04 -6.77
C GLU A 15 13.50 -23.99 -6.13
N ILE A 16 13.51 -22.78 -6.67
CA ILE A 16 12.68 -21.69 -6.14
C ILE A 16 11.17 -21.95 -6.28
N SER A 17 10.78 -22.72 -7.30
CA SER A 17 9.42 -23.23 -7.50
C SER A 17 8.94 -24.07 -6.31
N GLN A 18 9.84 -24.89 -5.71
CA GLN A 18 9.51 -25.74 -4.57
C GLN A 18 9.13 -24.92 -3.32
N LEU A 19 9.70 -23.71 -3.19
CA LEU A 19 9.40 -22.82 -2.07
C LEU A 19 7.97 -22.27 -2.12
N GLN A 20 7.27 -22.32 -3.25
CA GLN A 20 5.84 -21.95 -3.30
C GLN A 20 4.99 -22.86 -2.41
N GLY A 21 5.32 -24.15 -2.35
CA GLY A 21 4.63 -25.14 -1.51
C GLY A 21 5.04 -25.08 -0.04
N PHE A 22 6.01 -24.25 0.34
CA PHE A 22 6.51 -24.19 1.70
C PHE A 22 5.57 -23.39 2.61
N SER A 23 5.33 -23.95 3.80
CA SER A 23 4.72 -23.22 4.92
C SER A 23 5.57 -22.04 5.34
N THR A 24 4.96 -21.06 6.03
CA THR A 24 5.68 -19.88 6.55
C THR A 24 6.85 -20.27 7.44
N GLY A 25 6.72 -21.35 8.24
CA GLY A 25 7.81 -21.87 9.07
C GLY A 25 8.98 -22.43 8.25
N GLN A 26 8.71 -23.12 7.13
CA GLN A 26 9.74 -23.64 6.25
C GLN A 26 10.50 -22.53 5.52
N VAL A 27 9.79 -21.51 5.00
CA VAL A 27 10.43 -20.32 4.39
C VAL A 27 11.29 -19.59 5.42
N ALA A 28 10.80 -19.44 6.66
CA ALA A 28 11.57 -18.85 7.75
C ALA A 28 12.80 -19.68 8.17
N GLY A 29 12.77 -21.00 7.94
CA GLY A 29 13.91 -21.89 8.09
C GLY A 29 14.96 -21.69 7.00
N VAL A 30 14.54 -21.55 5.74
CA VAL A 30 15.44 -21.20 4.62
C VAL A 30 16.11 -19.85 4.86
N ALA A 31 15.33 -18.83 5.25
CA ALA A 31 15.86 -17.51 5.59
C ALA A 31 16.88 -17.57 6.74
N PHE A 32 16.63 -18.39 7.75
CA PHE A 32 17.57 -18.61 8.85
C PHE A 32 18.91 -19.17 8.35
N CYS A 33 18.88 -20.20 7.50
CA CYS A 33 20.11 -20.78 6.93
C CYS A 33 20.89 -19.78 6.07
N ILE A 34 20.21 -18.91 5.31
CA ILE A 34 20.85 -17.85 4.54
C ILE A 34 21.54 -16.84 5.48
N VAL A 35 20.86 -16.40 6.54
CA VAL A 35 21.41 -15.45 7.50
C VAL A 35 22.64 -16.02 8.22
N GLU A 36 22.62 -17.29 8.62
CA GLU A 36 23.77 -17.94 9.24
C GLU A 36 24.98 -18.01 8.29
N ASP A 37 24.76 -18.38 7.01
CA ASP A 37 25.83 -18.39 6.00
C ASP A 37 26.37 -16.98 5.72
N MET A 38 25.50 -15.96 5.77
CA MET A 38 25.92 -14.56 5.68
C MET A 38 26.77 -14.12 6.87
N GLU A 39 26.38 -14.48 8.09
CA GLU A 39 27.16 -14.18 9.30
C GLU A 39 28.55 -14.82 9.21
N LEU A 40 28.66 -16.08 8.76
CA LEU A 40 29.93 -16.77 8.53
C LEU A 40 30.81 -16.07 7.47
N LYS A 41 30.19 -15.55 6.41
CA LYS A 41 30.87 -14.83 5.32
C LYS A 41 31.08 -13.33 5.61
N SER A 42 30.69 -12.85 6.79
CA SER A 42 30.73 -11.43 7.17
C SER A 42 29.99 -10.50 6.19
N LEU A 43 28.86 -10.98 5.67
CA LEU A 43 28.00 -10.25 4.74
C LEU A 43 26.89 -9.49 5.48
N MET A 44 26.44 -8.41 4.86
CA MET A 44 25.47 -7.47 5.42
C MET A 44 24.13 -7.58 4.67
N PRO A 45 23.01 -7.10 5.23
CA PRO A 45 21.71 -7.09 4.52
C PRO A 45 21.74 -6.44 3.13
N PHE A 46 22.64 -5.50 2.89
CA PHE A 46 22.85 -4.86 1.58
C PHE A 46 23.40 -5.80 0.50
N ASP A 47 24.01 -6.91 0.88
CA ASP A 47 24.58 -7.88 -0.05
C ASP A 47 23.51 -8.81 -0.65
N ILE A 48 22.24 -8.68 -0.22
CA ILE A 48 21.07 -9.33 -0.83
C ILE A 48 20.22 -8.26 -1.54
N CYS A 49 19.86 -8.54 -2.79
CA CYS A 49 18.91 -7.75 -3.55
C CYS A 49 17.88 -8.63 -4.27
N THR A 50 16.83 -9.03 -3.55
CA THR A 50 15.76 -9.89 -4.07
C THR A 50 14.95 -9.22 -5.17
N PHE A 51 14.78 -7.90 -5.07
CA PHE A 51 14.14 -7.10 -6.11
C PHE A 51 14.84 -7.24 -7.47
N VAL A 52 16.17 -7.11 -7.50
CA VAL A 52 16.93 -7.28 -8.74
C VAL A 52 16.86 -8.72 -9.22
N GLU A 53 16.97 -9.73 -8.34
CA GLU A 53 16.86 -11.13 -8.75
C GLU A 53 15.53 -11.47 -9.45
N VAL A 54 14.43 -10.83 -9.05
CA VAL A 54 13.13 -10.96 -9.73
C VAL A 54 13.15 -10.24 -11.08
N LEU A 55 13.64 -9.01 -11.15
CA LEU A 55 13.68 -8.22 -12.40
C LEU A 55 14.70 -8.73 -13.42
N GLU A 56 15.61 -9.62 -13.03
CA GLU A 56 16.49 -10.29 -13.99
C GLU A 56 15.76 -11.35 -14.82
N GLN A 57 14.63 -11.85 -14.33
CA GLN A 57 13.85 -12.88 -15.00
C GLN A 57 12.81 -12.29 -15.97
N PRO A 58 12.47 -13.01 -17.04
CA PRO A 58 11.28 -12.74 -17.85
C PRO A 58 10.00 -12.73 -17.00
N LEU A 59 9.00 -11.97 -17.44
CA LEU A 59 7.72 -11.79 -16.72
C LEU A 59 7.08 -13.10 -16.31
N SER A 60 7.08 -14.11 -17.19
CA SER A 60 6.44 -15.41 -16.91
C SER A 60 7.03 -16.13 -15.70
N ILE A 61 8.36 -16.05 -15.53
CA ILE A 61 9.08 -16.64 -14.41
C ILE A 61 8.97 -15.73 -13.19
N ALA A 62 9.27 -14.44 -13.36
CA ALA A 62 9.20 -13.43 -12.29
C ALA A 62 7.83 -13.42 -11.60
N TRP A 63 6.75 -13.57 -12.36
CA TRP A 63 5.39 -13.62 -11.85
C TRP A 63 5.14 -14.80 -10.90
N GLN A 64 5.71 -15.96 -11.19
CA GLN A 64 5.59 -17.15 -10.33
C GLN A 64 6.45 -16.98 -9.05
N GLU A 65 7.60 -16.34 -9.17
CA GLU A 65 8.59 -16.26 -8.09
C GLU A 65 8.41 -15.05 -7.17
N ILE A 66 7.73 -13.98 -7.60
CA ILE A 66 7.62 -12.72 -6.85
C ILE A 66 7.06 -12.92 -5.44
N THR A 67 6.05 -13.79 -5.29
CA THR A 67 5.48 -14.14 -3.98
C THR A 67 6.50 -14.81 -3.07
N VAL A 68 7.30 -15.73 -3.63
CA VAL A 68 8.33 -16.46 -2.90
C VAL A 68 9.42 -15.52 -2.44
N TYR A 69 9.94 -14.68 -3.33
CA TYR A 69 10.95 -13.69 -3.00
C TYR A 69 10.44 -12.67 -1.97
N THR A 70 9.18 -12.26 -2.06
CA THR A 70 8.55 -11.37 -1.07
C THR A 70 8.56 -12.01 0.32
N ARG A 71 8.00 -13.22 0.46
CA ARG A 71 7.95 -13.96 1.74
C ARG A 71 9.34 -14.26 2.30
N LEU A 72 10.29 -14.57 1.42
CA LEU A 72 11.67 -14.82 1.82
C LEU A 72 12.35 -13.53 2.30
N THR A 73 12.16 -12.40 1.61
CA THR A 73 12.70 -11.09 2.01
C THR A 73 12.13 -10.64 3.36
N GLU A 74 10.83 -10.83 3.59
CA GLU A 74 10.19 -10.61 4.89
C GLU A 74 10.79 -11.50 5.98
N SER A 75 10.97 -12.79 5.68
CA SER A 75 11.58 -13.73 6.62
C SER A 75 13.03 -13.35 6.93
N LEU A 76 13.81 -12.90 5.94
CA LEU A 76 15.17 -12.38 6.13
C LEU A 76 15.16 -11.14 7.03
N LEU A 77 14.27 -10.18 6.76
CA LEU A 77 14.08 -8.98 7.57
C LEU A 77 13.81 -9.33 9.04
N TYR A 78 12.86 -10.23 9.28
CA TYR A 78 12.54 -10.69 10.64
C TYR A 78 13.76 -11.34 11.31
N ARG A 79 14.49 -12.20 10.59
CA ARG A 79 15.67 -12.89 11.11
C ARG A 79 16.82 -11.94 11.46
N PHE A 80 17.15 -11.01 10.57
CA PHE A 80 18.16 -10.00 10.89
C PHE A 80 17.75 -9.12 12.08
N GLY A 81 16.47 -8.84 12.24
CA GLY A 81 15.91 -8.07 13.35
C GLY A 81 15.71 -8.83 14.66
N GLN A 82 15.90 -10.15 14.69
CA GLN A 82 15.56 -10.98 15.85
C GLN A 82 16.51 -10.75 17.04
N LYS A 83 17.81 -10.57 16.77
CA LYS A 83 18.84 -10.35 17.82
C LYS A 83 18.88 -8.88 18.28
N LYS A 84 18.65 -7.94 17.35
CA LYS A 84 18.66 -6.50 17.58
C LYS A 84 17.80 -5.80 16.52
N PRO A 85 17.14 -4.68 16.84
CA PRO A 85 16.50 -3.85 15.83
C PRO A 85 17.50 -3.48 14.72
N LEU A 86 17.04 -3.53 13.48
CA LEU A 86 17.83 -3.18 12.31
C LEU A 86 18.24 -1.71 12.37
N LYS A 87 19.43 -1.39 11.84
CA LYS A 87 19.77 0.01 11.60
C LYS A 87 18.80 0.60 10.59
N ARG A 88 18.51 1.90 10.69
CA ARG A 88 17.59 2.59 9.78
C ARG A 88 17.88 2.30 8.30
N ASN A 89 19.13 2.35 7.87
CA ASN A 89 19.49 2.08 6.48
C ASN A 89 19.28 0.62 6.05
N GLU A 90 19.67 -0.35 6.88
CA GLU A 90 19.45 -1.79 6.65
C GLU A 90 17.96 -2.13 6.61
N GLY A 91 17.20 -1.62 7.58
CA GLY A 91 15.74 -1.78 7.64
C GLY A 91 15.06 -1.15 6.43
N THR A 92 15.45 0.06 6.05
CA THR A 92 14.89 0.75 4.87
C THR A 92 15.15 -0.06 3.61
N TRP A 93 16.35 -0.60 3.43
CA TRP A 93 16.68 -1.43 2.26
C TRP A 93 15.80 -2.66 2.13
N LEU A 94 15.61 -3.43 3.21
CA LEU A 94 14.78 -4.62 3.19
C LEU A 94 13.29 -4.28 3.05
N VAL A 95 12.81 -3.25 3.76
CA VAL A 95 11.41 -2.79 3.68
C VAL A 95 11.05 -2.35 2.28
N PHE A 96 11.89 -1.55 1.62
CA PHE A 96 11.60 -1.07 0.27
C PHE A 96 11.61 -2.21 -0.75
N GLN A 97 12.52 -3.18 -0.63
CA GLN A 97 12.49 -4.36 -1.50
C GLN A 97 11.19 -5.16 -1.34
N THR A 98 10.80 -5.48 -0.11
CA THR A 98 9.54 -6.18 0.15
C THR A 98 8.34 -5.38 -0.37
N ALA A 99 8.27 -4.09 -0.05
CA ALA A 99 7.17 -3.22 -0.45
C ALA A 99 7.06 -3.11 -1.99
N TYR A 100 8.19 -2.99 -2.70
CA TYR A 100 8.20 -2.96 -4.16
C TYR A 100 7.75 -4.28 -4.76
N LEU A 101 8.22 -5.42 -4.23
CA LEU A 101 7.81 -6.73 -4.74
C LEU A 101 6.30 -6.97 -4.52
N GLN A 102 5.76 -6.61 -3.35
CA GLN A 102 4.31 -6.66 -3.09
C GLN A 102 3.51 -5.74 -4.04
N ALA A 103 4.00 -4.51 -4.27
CA ALA A 103 3.35 -3.54 -5.15
C ALA A 103 3.39 -4.01 -6.62
N LEU A 104 4.55 -4.49 -7.08
CA LEU A 104 4.76 -5.01 -8.41
C LEU A 104 3.89 -6.24 -8.66
N GLN A 105 3.80 -7.17 -7.70
CA GLN A 105 2.90 -8.32 -7.77
C GLN A 105 1.45 -7.86 -7.97
N THR A 106 0.99 -6.90 -7.15
CA THR A 106 -0.38 -6.41 -7.24
C THR A 106 -0.67 -5.78 -8.61
N ILE A 107 0.27 -5.01 -9.14
CA ILE A 107 0.13 -4.34 -10.44
C ILE A 107 0.16 -5.35 -11.58
N VAL A 108 1.09 -6.30 -11.58
CA VAL A 108 1.13 -7.36 -12.60
C VAL A 108 -0.16 -8.18 -12.59
N GLN A 109 -0.68 -8.53 -11.41
CA GLN A 109 -2.00 -9.19 -11.28
C GLN A 109 -3.12 -8.35 -11.89
N GLN A 110 -3.13 -7.04 -11.64
CA GLN A 110 -4.11 -6.13 -12.23
C GLN A 110 -3.99 -6.16 -13.76
N GLU A 111 -2.80 -5.98 -14.32
CA GLU A 111 -2.61 -6.00 -15.78
C GLU A 111 -3.04 -7.34 -16.40
N ILE A 112 -2.76 -8.47 -15.74
CA ILE A 112 -3.22 -9.80 -16.16
C ILE A 112 -4.75 -9.87 -16.17
N ASN A 113 -5.40 -9.37 -15.12
CA ASN A 113 -6.86 -9.34 -15.03
C ASN A 113 -7.49 -8.47 -16.13
N PHE A 114 -6.82 -7.38 -16.53
CA PHE A 114 -7.23 -6.53 -17.65
C PHE A 114 -6.85 -7.08 -19.03
N LYS A 115 -6.14 -8.22 -19.11
CA LYS A 115 -5.73 -8.88 -20.36
C LYS A 115 -5.02 -7.94 -21.33
N ARG A 116 -4.08 -7.14 -20.81
CA ARG A 116 -3.33 -6.16 -21.62
C ARG A 116 -2.60 -6.81 -22.78
N ILE A 117 -2.55 -6.10 -23.90
CA ILE A 117 -1.94 -6.59 -25.14
C ILE A 117 -0.43 -6.84 -24.97
N TRP A 118 0.28 -5.98 -24.23
CA TRP A 118 1.72 -6.14 -24.01
C TRP A 118 2.06 -7.45 -23.28
N LEU A 119 1.16 -7.98 -22.46
CA LEU A 119 1.34 -9.27 -21.79
C LEU A 119 1.41 -10.43 -22.78
N ASN A 120 0.75 -10.33 -23.93
CA ASN A 120 0.87 -11.37 -24.96
C ASN A 120 2.31 -11.46 -25.47
N LYS A 121 3.00 -10.32 -25.64
CA LYS A 121 4.41 -10.28 -26.03
C LYS A 121 5.30 -10.85 -24.92
N ALA A 122 5.03 -10.46 -23.67
CA ALA A 122 5.77 -10.93 -22.51
C ALA A 122 5.66 -12.44 -22.29
N LEU A 123 4.45 -12.99 -22.47
CA LEU A 123 4.15 -14.42 -22.28
C LEU A 123 4.50 -15.27 -23.49
N PHE A 124 4.54 -14.71 -24.71
CA PHE A 124 4.98 -15.44 -25.91
C PHE A 124 6.41 -15.98 -25.74
N TRP A 125 7.31 -15.22 -25.12
CA TRP A 125 8.66 -15.68 -24.82
C TRP A 125 8.68 -16.96 -23.97
N HIS A 126 7.70 -17.15 -23.08
CA HIS A 126 7.58 -18.36 -22.26
C HIS A 126 7.33 -19.61 -23.09
N GLN A 127 6.41 -19.53 -24.07
CA GLN A 127 6.08 -20.67 -24.95
C GLN A 127 7.25 -21.08 -25.83
N GLN A 128 8.04 -20.11 -26.30
CA GLN A 128 9.22 -20.40 -27.11
C GLN A 128 10.35 -21.01 -26.26
N ILE A 129 10.49 -20.59 -25.00
CA ILE A 129 11.48 -21.14 -24.05
C ILE A 129 11.13 -22.58 -23.64
N GLU A 130 9.86 -22.87 -23.33
CA GLU A 130 9.42 -24.25 -23.00
C GLU A 130 9.61 -25.21 -24.19
N GLN A 131 9.41 -24.72 -25.43
CA GLN A 131 9.66 -25.50 -26.64
C GLN A 131 11.15 -25.80 -26.87
N LEU A 132 12.04 -24.87 -26.53
CA LEU A 132 13.49 -25.08 -26.62
C LEU A 132 14.01 -26.05 -25.54
N GLN A 133 13.47 -25.98 -24.33
CA GLN A 133 13.80 -26.93 -23.24
C GLN A 133 13.38 -28.37 -23.55
N SER A 134 12.33 -28.55 -24.36
CA SER A 134 11.87 -29.88 -24.79
C SER A 134 12.81 -30.56 -25.80
N GLN A 135 13.81 -29.84 -26.35
CA GLN A 135 14.71 -30.35 -27.39
C GLN A 135 16.16 -30.57 -26.92
N GLU A 136 16.61 -29.96 -25.81
CA GLU A 136 17.95 -30.16 -25.25
C GLU A 136 17.90 -30.96 -23.94
N SER A 137 17.84 -32.28 -24.07
CA SER A 137 18.10 -33.21 -22.96
C SER A 137 19.61 -33.34 -22.77
N GLU A 138 20.24 -32.43 -22.01
CA GLU A 138 21.40 -32.68 -21.14
C GLU A 138 21.92 -31.38 -20.51
N VAL A 139 21.72 -31.27 -19.19
CA VAL A 139 22.51 -30.47 -18.23
C VAL A 139 22.80 -29.02 -18.64
N SER A 140 21.82 -28.15 -18.45
CA SER A 140 22.09 -26.86 -17.81
C SER A 140 20.83 -26.34 -17.13
N THR A 141 20.93 -26.09 -15.82
CA THR A 141 20.06 -25.18 -15.07
C THR A 141 20.27 -23.74 -15.57
N GLY A 142 20.07 -23.54 -16.88
CA GLY A 142 20.25 -22.29 -17.58
C GLY A 142 19.27 -21.28 -17.02
N THR A 143 19.78 -20.38 -16.20
CA THR A 143 19.01 -19.26 -15.67
C THR A 143 18.75 -18.32 -16.84
N PHE A 144 17.52 -18.32 -17.36
CA PHE A 144 17.15 -17.46 -18.49
C PHE A 144 17.05 -16.02 -18.01
N PHE A 145 18.11 -15.26 -18.18
CA PHE A 145 18.13 -13.83 -17.90
C PHE A 145 17.65 -13.04 -19.11
N LEU A 146 16.92 -11.95 -18.87
CA LEU A 146 16.61 -10.97 -19.90
C LEU A 146 17.92 -10.36 -20.43
N GLN A 147 18.27 -10.63 -21.68
CA GLN A 147 19.49 -10.15 -22.35
C GLN A 147 19.38 -8.68 -22.82
N ASN A 148 18.66 -7.84 -22.08
CA ASN A 148 18.52 -6.42 -22.39
C ASN A 148 19.66 -5.62 -21.73
N THR A 149 20.55 -5.03 -22.52
CA THR A 149 21.74 -4.30 -22.04
C THR A 149 21.38 -3.08 -21.18
N GLN A 150 20.31 -2.37 -21.52
CA GLN A 150 19.81 -1.23 -20.75
C GLN A 150 19.29 -1.68 -19.39
N LEU A 151 18.51 -2.76 -19.34
CA LEU A 151 18.04 -3.35 -18.09
C LEU A 151 19.23 -3.78 -17.22
N GLN A 152 20.19 -4.52 -17.76
CA GLN A 152 21.35 -4.98 -17.00
C GLN A 152 22.18 -3.82 -16.44
N ALA A 153 22.35 -2.73 -17.20
CA ALA A 153 23.01 -1.53 -16.71
C ALA A 153 22.26 -0.89 -15.53
N VAL A 154 20.94 -0.77 -15.62
CA VAL A 154 20.12 -0.21 -14.54
C VAL A 154 20.11 -1.13 -13.31
N LEU A 155 20.00 -2.44 -13.48
CA LEU A 155 20.05 -3.41 -12.38
C LEU A 155 21.43 -3.43 -11.69
N ALA A 156 22.51 -3.23 -12.45
CA ALA A 156 23.85 -3.05 -11.88
C ALA A 156 23.94 -1.80 -11.00
N THR A 157 23.17 -0.74 -11.26
CA THR A 157 23.14 0.43 -10.36
C THR A 157 22.51 0.15 -9.01
N LEU A 158 21.65 -0.87 -8.90
CA LEU A 158 21.02 -1.31 -7.65
C LEU A 158 21.91 -2.29 -6.86
N ARG A 159 22.83 -2.98 -7.54
CA ARG A 159 23.83 -3.90 -6.96
C ARG A 159 25.20 -3.20 -6.91
N PRO A 160 25.69 -2.55 -5.82
CA PRO A 160 25.57 -2.85 -4.39
C PRO A 160 25.32 -1.55 -3.61
N VAL A 161 24.12 -0.97 -3.75
CA VAL A 161 23.84 0.34 -3.17
C VAL A 161 23.85 0.23 -1.65
N ARG A 162 24.96 0.65 -1.03
CA ARG A 162 25.00 0.91 0.40
C ARG A 162 24.25 2.19 0.65
N LEU A 163 23.00 2.06 1.09
CA LEU A 163 22.18 3.18 1.49
C LEU A 163 22.83 3.87 2.70
N THR A 164 23.18 5.14 2.55
CA THR A 164 23.61 5.95 3.70
C THR A 164 22.41 6.21 4.61
N ASP A 165 22.69 6.54 5.87
CA ASP A 165 21.62 6.83 6.83
C ASP A 165 20.78 8.06 6.42
N THR A 166 21.40 9.04 5.76
CA THR A 166 20.71 10.22 5.18
C THR A 166 19.83 9.85 3.99
N GLN A 167 20.30 8.97 3.09
CA GLN A 167 19.50 8.49 1.97
C GLN A 167 18.32 7.64 2.47
N ALA A 168 18.51 6.87 3.54
CA ALA A 168 17.44 6.09 4.16
C ALA A 168 16.37 7.01 4.77
N GLU A 169 16.77 8.08 5.45
CA GLU A 169 15.86 9.09 5.95
C GLU A 169 15.07 9.76 4.82
N GLN A 170 15.75 10.15 3.74
CA GLN A 170 15.11 10.73 2.56
C GLN A 170 14.11 9.75 1.92
N ALA A 171 14.46 8.47 1.82
CA ALA A 171 13.56 7.44 1.31
C ALA A 171 12.28 7.32 2.11
N LEU A 172 12.35 7.47 3.44
CA LEU A 172 11.18 7.34 4.31
C LEU A 172 10.33 8.62 4.39
N THR A 173 10.96 9.79 4.25
CA THR A 173 10.29 11.10 4.38
C THR A 173 9.73 11.62 3.05
N LEU A 174 10.50 11.47 1.98
CA LEU A 174 10.19 11.93 0.62
C LEU A 174 10.15 10.73 -0.33
N VAL A 175 9.30 9.75 -0.02
CA VAL A 175 9.20 8.46 -0.72
C VAL A 175 9.29 8.60 -2.25
N PRO A 176 8.39 9.33 -2.95
CA PRO A 176 8.39 9.38 -4.41
C PRO A 176 9.62 10.07 -5.02
N GLU A 177 10.29 10.97 -4.28
CA GLU A 177 11.40 11.79 -4.76
C GLU A 177 12.78 11.21 -4.39
N SER A 178 12.80 10.21 -3.52
CA SER A 178 14.05 9.63 -3.04
C SER A 178 14.83 8.91 -4.14
N LEU A 179 16.17 9.00 -4.06
CA LEU A 179 17.06 8.34 -5.02
C LEU A 179 16.79 6.83 -5.12
N LEU A 180 16.55 6.16 -3.98
CA LEU A 180 16.24 4.74 -3.94
C LEU A 180 14.99 4.42 -4.77
N VAL A 181 13.91 5.17 -4.57
CA VAL A 181 12.66 4.98 -5.30
C VAL A 181 12.83 5.30 -6.77
N GLN A 182 13.57 6.35 -7.13
CA GLN A 182 13.89 6.64 -8.52
C GLN A 182 14.67 5.49 -9.20
N GLN A 183 15.67 4.93 -8.53
CA GLN A 183 16.44 3.80 -9.06
C GLN A 183 15.57 2.55 -9.23
N MET A 184 14.72 2.22 -8.26
CA MET A 184 13.81 1.08 -8.34
C MET A 184 12.74 1.28 -9.42
N ASN A 185 12.17 2.47 -9.55
CA ASN A 185 11.24 2.81 -10.63
C ASN A 185 11.91 2.70 -12.01
N ASN A 186 13.14 3.19 -12.16
CA ASN A 186 13.88 3.07 -13.41
C ASN A 186 14.14 1.61 -13.78
N ALA A 187 14.46 0.76 -12.81
CA ALA A 187 14.64 -0.67 -13.00
C ALA A 187 13.32 -1.35 -13.42
N THR A 188 12.22 -1.06 -12.73
CA THR A 188 10.89 -1.59 -13.10
C THR A 188 10.47 -1.16 -14.50
N ASN A 189 10.66 0.11 -14.85
CA ASN A 189 10.32 0.63 -16.17
C ASN A 189 11.15 -0.08 -17.27
N ALA A 190 12.48 -0.16 -17.10
CA ALA A 190 13.35 -0.87 -18.02
C ALA A 190 12.96 -2.35 -18.16
N TRP A 191 12.56 -2.99 -17.06
CA TRP A 191 12.10 -4.38 -17.05
C TRP A 191 10.78 -4.56 -17.80
N LEU A 192 9.79 -3.69 -17.59
CA LEU A 192 8.53 -3.73 -18.33
C LEU A 192 8.75 -3.58 -19.84
N VAL A 193 9.61 -2.63 -20.24
CA VAL A 193 10.00 -2.45 -21.65
C VAL A 193 10.73 -3.67 -22.20
N ALA A 194 11.66 -4.26 -21.43
CA ALA A 194 12.34 -5.49 -21.83
C ALA A 194 11.39 -6.69 -22.01
N ASN A 195 10.25 -6.68 -21.33
CA ASN A 195 9.18 -7.68 -21.48
C ASN A 195 8.14 -7.31 -22.56
N GLY A 196 8.33 -6.21 -23.30
CA GLY A 196 7.52 -5.88 -24.47
C GLY A 196 6.41 -4.85 -24.25
N ALA A 197 6.33 -4.22 -23.07
CA ALA A 197 5.52 -3.02 -22.87
C ALA A 197 6.09 -1.83 -23.65
N GLU A 198 5.23 -0.94 -24.14
CA GLU A 198 5.70 0.32 -24.71
C GLU A 198 6.22 1.25 -23.60
N GLU A 199 7.13 2.17 -23.95
CA GLU A 199 7.75 3.05 -22.95
C GLU A 199 6.74 3.92 -22.19
N THR A 200 5.69 4.37 -22.87
CA THR A 200 4.60 5.15 -22.26
C THR A 200 3.78 4.30 -21.29
N GLU A 201 3.42 3.08 -21.68
CA GLU A 201 2.70 2.12 -20.84
C GLU A 201 3.53 1.77 -19.61
N ALA A 202 4.81 1.44 -19.80
CA ALA A 202 5.73 1.09 -18.73
C ALA A 202 5.91 2.24 -17.73
N LYS A 203 5.98 3.49 -18.21
CA LYS A 203 6.01 4.70 -17.35
C LYS A 203 4.74 4.84 -16.51
N LEU A 204 3.56 4.69 -17.11
CA LEU A 204 2.28 4.80 -16.39
C LEU A 204 2.09 3.68 -15.36
N ILE A 205 2.46 2.45 -15.72
CA ILE A 205 2.45 1.30 -14.80
C ILE A 205 3.41 1.54 -13.62
N THR A 206 4.61 2.05 -13.89
CA THR A 206 5.59 2.39 -12.85
C THR A 206 5.11 3.54 -11.98
N GLN A 207 4.45 4.54 -12.55
CA GLN A 207 3.87 5.67 -11.82
C GLN A 207 2.78 5.20 -10.84
N ARG A 208 1.92 4.25 -11.25
CA ARG A 208 0.95 3.60 -10.34
C ARG A 208 1.62 2.88 -9.17
N LEU A 209 2.75 2.20 -9.43
CA LEU A 209 3.53 1.57 -8.37
C LEU A 209 3.99 2.64 -7.38
N ALA A 210 4.67 3.68 -7.85
CA ALA A 210 5.17 4.78 -7.04
C ALA A 210 4.05 5.46 -6.22
N ASN A 211 2.85 5.61 -6.81
CA ASN A 211 1.70 6.21 -6.13
C ASN A 211 1.24 5.44 -4.89
N SER A 212 1.32 4.10 -4.93
CA SER A 212 0.87 3.23 -3.84
C SER A 212 1.98 2.78 -2.88
N LEU A 213 3.25 2.99 -3.24
CA LEU A 213 4.41 2.43 -2.54
C LEU A 213 4.42 2.75 -1.04
N GLN A 214 4.04 3.97 -0.66
CA GLN A 214 3.98 4.37 0.76
C GLN A 214 3.03 3.48 1.57
N GLY A 215 1.92 3.02 0.98
CA GLY A 215 1.00 2.09 1.60
C GLY A 215 1.61 0.71 1.82
N TYR A 216 2.42 0.23 0.88
CA TYR A 216 3.16 -1.04 1.04
C TYR A 216 4.26 -0.94 2.09
N VAL A 217 5.05 0.14 2.06
CA VAL A 217 6.06 0.43 3.10
C VAL A 217 5.42 0.46 4.48
N LEU A 218 4.28 1.15 4.62
CA LEU A 218 3.54 1.20 5.87
C LEU A 218 3.13 -0.19 6.37
N ALA A 219 2.56 -1.03 5.49
CA ALA A 219 2.14 -2.38 5.86
C ALA A 219 3.32 -3.25 6.35
N VAL A 220 4.44 -3.24 5.62
CA VAL A 220 5.63 -4.02 5.98
C VAL A 220 6.18 -3.59 7.34
N VAL A 221 6.22 -2.28 7.62
CA VAL A 221 6.68 -1.76 8.92
C VAL A 221 5.71 -2.13 10.04
N ALA A 222 4.40 -2.10 9.80
CA ALA A 222 3.39 -2.50 10.80
C ALA A 222 3.50 -3.98 11.16
N GLU A 223 3.65 -4.86 10.16
CA GLU A 223 3.77 -6.31 10.35
C GLU A 223 5.10 -6.70 11.01
N ASN A 224 6.16 -5.92 10.79
CA ASN A 224 7.50 -6.17 11.32
C ASN A 224 7.97 -5.09 12.31
N ALA A 225 7.04 -4.62 13.16
CA ALA A 225 7.27 -3.47 14.03
C ALA A 225 8.50 -3.63 14.93
N ALA A 226 8.69 -4.78 15.59
CA ALA A 226 9.81 -4.99 16.52
C ALA A 226 11.19 -4.93 15.84
N PRO A 227 11.45 -5.68 14.73
CA PRO A 227 12.65 -5.51 13.91
C PRO A 227 12.92 -4.08 13.41
N LEU A 228 11.85 -3.32 13.15
CA LEU A 228 11.89 -2.02 12.46
C LEU A 228 11.57 -0.84 13.39
N ALA A 229 11.88 -0.94 14.68
CA ALA A 229 11.58 0.09 15.67
C ALA A 229 12.03 1.51 15.26
N GLN A 230 13.18 1.64 14.59
CA GLN A 230 13.70 2.93 14.12
C GLN A 230 12.85 3.55 12.99
N LEU A 231 12.10 2.73 12.25
CA LEU A 231 11.31 3.18 11.10
C LEU A 231 9.88 3.59 11.47
N GLN A 232 9.36 3.09 12.58
CA GLN A 232 7.98 3.31 13.03
C GLN A 232 7.62 4.81 13.08
N LYS A 233 8.54 5.67 13.52
CA LYS A 233 8.32 7.14 13.59
C LYS A 233 8.06 7.79 12.23
N PHE A 234 8.65 7.27 11.15
CA PHE A 234 8.51 7.85 9.80
C PHE A 234 7.17 7.51 9.17
N VAL A 235 6.63 6.33 9.51
CA VAL A 235 5.30 5.89 9.10
C VAL A 235 4.22 6.22 10.14
N ARG A 236 4.61 6.86 11.25
CA ARG A 236 3.73 7.27 12.35
C ARG A 236 2.95 6.10 12.97
N ILE A 237 3.62 4.96 13.12
CA ILE A 237 3.09 3.78 13.83
C ILE A 237 3.50 3.89 15.31
N GLY A 238 2.57 3.56 16.20
CA GLY A 238 2.76 3.75 17.64
C GLY A 238 2.56 5.21 18.04
N ASN A 239 2.00 5.44 19.24
CA ASN A 239 1.54 6.77 19.64
C ASN A 239 2.73 7.72 19.86
N PRO A 240 2.94 8.76 19.03
CA PRO A 240 3.98 9.77 19.29
C PRO A 240 3.52 10.81 20.31
N LEU A 241 2.22 10.83 20.67
CA LEU A 241 1.57 11.90 21.43
C LEU A 241 1.50 11.62 22.93
N THR A 242 2.03 10.51 23.43
CA THR A 242 2.24 10.31 24.86
C THR A 242 3.67 10.72 25.20
N PRO A 243 3.90 11.90 25.82
CA PRO A 243 5.09 12.07 26.62
C PRO A 243 5.12 10.92 27.61
N ARG A 244 6.29 10.33 27.84
CA ARG A 244 6.51 9.37 28.93
C ARG A 244 6.28 10.09 30.26
N SER A 245 5.03 10.28 30.67
CA SER A 245 4.66 10.66 32.02
C SER A 245 4.41 9.39 32.81
N SER A 246 5.50 8.86 33.36
CA SER A 246 5.45 8.10 34.60
C SER A 246 4.70 8.93 35.65
N GLU A 247 3.58 8.41 36.17
CA GLU A 247 3.27 8.48 37.61
C GLU A 247 1.98 7.74 38.05
N ASN A 248 1.08 7.33 37.15
CA ASN A 248 -0.11 6.57 37.55
C ASN A 248 -0.22 5.25 36.79
N GLY A 249 -0.06 4.13 37.50
CA GLY A 249 0.09 2.76 37.01
C GLY A 249 -1.14 2.12 36.36
N TYR A 250 -1.67 2.73 35.30
CA TYR A 250 -2.46 2.02 34.30
C TYR A 250 -1.60 1.87 33.05
N ALA A 251 -0.93 0.72 32.94
CA ALA A 251 -0.19 0.31 31.75
C ALA A 251 -1.19 0.06 30.61
N TYR A 252 -1.67 1.12 29.98
CA TYR A 252 -2.35 1.03 28.69
C TYR A 252 -1.32 0.52 27.68
N SER A 253 -1.60 -0.63 27.07
CA SER A 253 -0.61 -1.33 26.28
C SER A 253 -0.15 -0.47 25.10
N ASP A 254 1.16 -0.27 24.96
CA ASP A 254 1.88 0.20 23.77
C ASP A 254 1.70 -0.74 22.55
N LYS A 255 0.56 -1.41 22.44
CA LYS A 255 0.30 -2.44 21.44
C LYS A 255 -0.20 -1.77 20.17
N ILE A 256 0.62 -1.83 19.13
CA ILE A 256 0.27 -1.43 17.78
C ILE A 256 -0.98 -2.22 17.35
N ASP A 257 -2.05 -1.52 17.01
CA ASP A 257 -3.21 -2.13 16.35
C ASP A 257 -2.85 -2.39 14.88
N ILE A 258 -2.34 -3.59 14.60
CA ILE A 258 -1.91 -4.01 13.27
C ILE A 258 -3.06 -3.89 12.26
N GLN A 259 -4.31 -4.21 12.64
CA GLN A 259 -5.43 -4.18 11.71
C GLN A 259 -5.77 -2.75 11.30
N LYS A 260 -5.74 -1.81 12.26
CA LYS A 260 -5.89 -0.38 11.98
C LYS A 260 -4.81 0.13 11.02
N GLU A 261 -3.55 -0.26 11.24
CA GLU A 261 -2.44 0.16 10.38
C GLU A 261 -2.49 -0.47 8.98
N LEU A 262 -2.93 -1.73 8.87
CA LEU A 262 -3.14 -2.40 7.59
C LEU A 262 -4.32 -1.81 6.81
N TYR A 263 -5.40 -1.41 7.50
CA TYR A 263 -6.49 -0.68 6.87
C TYR A 263 -6.02 0.69 6.37
N ARG A 264 -5.29 1.45 7.18
CA ARG A 264 -4.66 2.71 6.75
C ARG A 264 -3.77 2.52 5.52
N ALA A 265 -2.94 1.47 5.53
CA ALA A 265 -2.14 1.08 4.39
C ALA A 265 -2.98 0.77 3.14
N SER A 266 -4.12 0.10 3.30
CA SER A 266 -5.01 -0.25 2.19
C SER A 266 -5.56 0.98 1.45
N LEU A 267 -5.85 2.07 2.17
CA LEU A 267 -6.28 3.34 1.58
C LEU A 267 -5.18 3.89 0.66
N LEU A 268 -3.94 3.92 1.12
CA LEU A 268 -2.79 4.36 0.33
C LEU A 268 -2.49 3.41 -0.84
N LYS A 269 -2.61 2.10 -0.63
CA LYS A 269 -2.43 1.08 -1.68
C LYS A 269 -3.44 1.27 -2.82
N SER A 270 -4.66 1.72 -2.49
CA SER A 270 -5.72 1.95 -3.48
C SER A 270 -5.36 2.97 -4.57
N LEU A 271 -4.35 3.81 -4.34
CA LEU A 271 -3.85 4.77 -5.33
C LEU A 271 -3.19 4.13 -6.56
N ASN A 272 -2.90 2.81 -6.55
CA ASN A 272 -2.45 2.10 -7.76
C ASN A 272 -3.58 1.55 -8.62
N LYS A 273 -4.85 1.65 -8.19
CA LYS A 273 -5.96 1.06 -8.96
C LYS A 273 -6.10 1.77 -10.30
N PRO A 274 -6.06 1.04 -11.43
CA PRO A 274 -6.23 1.64 -12.75
C PRO A 274 -7.66 2.17 -12.88
N LEU A 275 -7.81 3.32 -13.51
CA LEU A 275 -9.08 3.97 -13.74
C LEU A 275 -9.50 3.75 -15.20
N LEU A 276 -10.80 3.53 -15.45
CA LEU A 276 -11.35 3.34 -16.81
C LEU A 276 -10.69 2.22 -17.64
N GLN A 277 -10.12 1.20 -16.97
CA GLN A 277 -9.31 0.18 -17.63
C GLN A 277 -8.10 0.77 -18.38
N GLU A 278 -7.60 1.94 -17.99
CA GLU A 278 -6.41 2.56 -18.55
C GLU A 278 -5.17 2.30 -17.68
N TYR A 279 -3.98 2.64 -18.17
CA TYR A 279 -2.73 2.41 -17.44
C TYR A 279 -2.48 3.43 -16.32
N PHE A 280 -3.26 4.51 -16.21
CA PHE A 280 -3.13 5.52 -15.17
C PHE A 280 -4.12 5.25 -14.00
N SER A 281 -3.82 5.78 -12.82
CA SER A 281 -4.74 5.76 -11.68
C SER A 281 -5.37 7.11 -11.42
N LEU A 282 -6.31 7.14 -10.46
CA LEU A 282 -6.98 8.37 -10.04
C LEU A 282 -5.97 9.47 -9.67
N LYS A 283 -4.89 9.13 -8.97
CA LYS A 283 -3.89 10.11 -8.52
C LYS A 283 -3.17 10.81 -9.68
N ASP A 284 -3.06 10.17 -10.84
CA ASP A 284 -2.36 10.72 -12.00
C ASP A 284 -3.17 11.80 -12.72
N ILE A 285 -4.49 11.72 -12.63
CA ILE A 285 -5.41 12.63 -13.32
C ILE A 285 -6.25 13.48 -12.37
N ASN A 286 -6.01 13.37 -11.06
CA ASN A 286 -6.82 14.05 -10.05
C ASN A 286 -6.61 15.56 -10.11
N ILE A 287 -7.67 16.30 -10.42
CA ILE A 287 -7.70 17.76 -10.39
C ILE A 287 -8.34 18.19 -9.06
N PRO A 288 -7.69 19.05 -8.26
CA PRO A 288 -8.28 19.59 -7.04
C PRO A 288 -9.63 20.26 -7.32
N LEU A 289 -10.68 19.81 -6.62
CA LEU A 289 -12.02 20.34 -6.77
C LEU A 289 -12.18 21.65 -5.99
N LYS A 290 -13.00 22.55 -6.52
CA LYS A 290 -13.43 23.76 -5.84
C LYS A 290 -14.89 23.64 -5.44
N GLY A 291 -15.23 24.16 -4.27
CA GLY A 291 -16.59 24.19 -3.74
C GLY A 291 -17.02 25.61 -3.39
N LEU A 292 -18.34 25.80 -3.27
CA LEU A 292 -18.94 27.03 -2.77
C LEU A 292 -19.49 26.75 -1.36
N PRO A 293 -18.83 27.25 -0.29
CA PRO A 293 -19.32 27.02 1.06
C PRO A 293 -20.67 27.71 1.26
N ARG A 294 -21.64 27.00 1.84
CA ARG A 294 -22.98 27.51 2.13
C ARG A 294 -23.32 27.28 3.59
N SER A 295 -23.67 28.34 4.32
CA SER A 295 -24.19 28.22 5.68
C SER A 295 -25.73 28.12 5.65
N GLU A 296 -26.32 27.32 6.55
CA GLU A 296 -27.78 27.20 6.68
C GLU A 296 -28.49 28.54 6.93
N SER A 297 -27.79 29.51 7.53
CA SER A 297 -28.29 30.88 7.74
C SER A 297 -28.49 31.72 6.47
N THR A 298 -28.03 31.24 5.31
CA THR A 298 -28.07 31.95 4.01
C THR A 298 -28.96 31.29 2.97
N ARG A 299 -29.99 30.53 3.39
CA ARG A 299 -30.97 29.97 2.44
C ARG A 299 -31.86 31.02 1.76
N GLU A 300 -31.93 32.25 2.28
CA GLU A 300 -32.84 33.29 1.79
C GLU A 300 -32.23 34.41 0.91
N ASP A 301 -30.90 34.57 0.83
CA ASP A 301 -30.29 35.59 -0.04
C ASP A 301 -29.50 34.96 -1.19
N GLY A 302 -30.12 34.95 -2.37
CA GLY A 302 -29.59 34.40 -3.63
C GLY A 302 -28.38 35.12 -4.24
N THR A 303 -27.67 35.97 -3.49
CA THR A 303 -26.49 36.70 -4.00
C THR A 303 -25.59 37.17 -2.86
N LYS A 304 -24.76 36.26 -2.32
CA LYS A 304 -23.46 36.67 -1.77
C LYS A 304 -22.39 35.90 -2.51
N ASN A 305 -21.49 36.64 -3.13
CA ASN A 305 -20.30 36.18 -3.85
C ASN A 305 -19.42 35.32 -2.90
N SER A 306 -19.78 34.07 -2.65
CA SER A 306 -18.86 33.13 -2.04
C SER A 306 -17.83 32.79 -3.09
N GLU A 307 -16.57 33.13 -2.82
CA GLU A 307 -15.49 32.78 -3.74
C GLU A 307 -15.34 31.26 -3.76
N PRO A 308 -15.10 30.66 -4.94
CA PRO A 308 -14.79 29.23 -5.03
C PRO A 308 -13.53 28.91 -4.21
N THR A 309 -13.68 28.09 -3.18
CA THR A 309 -12.59 27.69 -2.30
C THR A 309 -12.11 26.29 -2.67
N ASP A 310 -10.82 26.00 -2.46
CA ASP A 310 -10.31 24.63 -2.55
C ASP A 310 -11.08 23.73 -1.57
N LEU A 311 -11.77 22.72 -2.11
CA LEU A 311 -12.68 21.88 -1.34
C LEU A 311 -11.91 21.03 -0.32
N MET A 312 -10.71 20.56 -0.67
CA MET A 312 -9.89 19.74 0.24
C MET A 312 -9.46 20.57 1.43
N LEU A 313 -8.90 21.75 1.21
CA LEU A 313 -8.47 22.65 2.29
C LEU A 313 -9.64 23.05 3.18
N TRP A 314 -10.80 23.37 2.58
CA TRP A 314 -11.99 23.74 3.33
C TRP A 314 -12.48 22.60 4.23
N VAL A 315 -12.56 21.38 3.71
CA VAL A 315 -12.95 20.18 4.49
C VAL A 315 -11.97 19.93 5.64
N LEU A 316 -10.68 20.03 5.39
CA LEU A 316 -9.67 19.82 6.43
C LEU A 316 -9.75 20.84 7.57
N GLN A 317 -10.21 22.07 7.29
CA GLN A 317 -10.49 23.07 8.31
C GLN A 317 -11.72 22.72 9.16
N GLN A 318 -12.73 22.06 8.58
CA GLN A 318 -13.92 21.63 9.33
C GLN A 318 -13.63 20.49 10.31
N LEU A 319 -12.47 19.81 10.22
CA LEU A 319 -12.10 18.76 11.17
C LEU A 319 -11.93 19.26 12.62
N GLU A 320 -11.86 20.57 12.85
CA GLU A 320 -11.80 21.13 14.20
C GLU A 320 -13.18 21.33 14.83
N ASP A 321 -14.23 21.35 14.01
CA ASP A 321 -15.61 21.42 14.45
C ASP A 321 -16.16 19.99 14.66
N LEU A 322 -16.42 19.64 15.92
CA LEU A 322 -16.95 18.33 16.32
C LEU A 322 -18.47 18.33 16.46
N GLU A 323 -19.11 19.50 16.39
CA GLU A 323 -20.55 19.64 16.65
C GLU A 323 -21.37 19.52 15.37
N THR A 324 -20.75 19.80 14.22
CA THR A 324 -21.44 19.84 12.93
C THR A 324 -21.03 18.71 11.99
N ILE A 325 -21.90 18.47 11.03
CA ILE A 325 -21.70 17.50 9.96
C ILE A 325 -21.44 18.28 8.69
N THR A 326 -20.31 18.01 8.06
CA THR A 326 -19.98 18.63 6.77
C THR A 326 -20.73 17.94 5.66
N VAL A 327 -21.44 18.70 4.83
CA VAL A 327 -22.20 18.19 3.69
C VAL A 327 -21.63 18.76 2.39
N ILE A 328 -21.31 17.89 1.43
CA ILE A 328 -20.86 18.29 0.09
C ILE A 328 -21.88 17.79 -0.93
N GLU A 329 -22.50 18.72 -1.65
CA GLU A 329 -23.50 18.40 -2.68
C GLU A 329 -22.95 18.73 -4.06
N ALA A 330 -23.10 17.82 -5.01
CA ALA A 330 -22.86 18.08 -6.43
C ALA A 330 -23.75 17.17 -7.30
N GLU A 331 -23.95 17.54 -8.56
CA GLU A 331 -24.63 16.63 -9.50
C GLU A 331 -23.79 15.37 -9.76
N SER A 332 -24.40 14.33 -10.33
CA SER A 332 -23.69 13.11 -10.70
C SER A 332 -22.60 13.41 -11.73
N GLY A 333 -21.44 12.75 -11.59
CA GLY A 333 -20.29 12.95 -12.48
C GLY A 333 -19.32 14.09 -12.09
N TYR A 334 -19.62 14.88 -11.06
CA TYR A 334 -18.73 15.98 -10.60
C TYR A 334 -17.55 15.52 -9.72
N GLY A 335 -17.27 14.21 -9.67
CA GLY A 335 -16.07 13.68 -9.01
C GLY A 335 -16.16 13.48 -7.49
N LYS A 336 -17.38 13.40 -6.91
CA LYS A 336 -17.58 13.20 -5.46
C LYS A 336 -16.87 11.97 -4.91
N THR A 337 -17.06 10.81 -5.53
CA THR A 337 -16.39 9.55 -5.13
C THR A 337 -14.87 9.67 -5.20
N SER A 338 -14.35 10.27 -6.27
CA SER A 338 -12.92 10.52 -6.44
C SER A 338 -12.37 11.43 -5.33
N PHE A 339 -13.10 12.49 -5.00
CA PHE A 339 -12.76 13.38 -3.90
C PHE A 339 -12.70 12.64 -2.56
N CYS A 340 -13.70 11.80 -2.25
CA CYS A 340 -13.72 11.01 -1.01
C CYS A 340 -12.49 10.10 -0.89
N GLN A 341 -12.12 9.42 -1.97
CA GLN A 341 -10.95 8.53 -2.00
C GLN A 341 -9.65 9.31 -1.77
N MET A 342 -9.52 10.48 -2.41
CA MET A 342 -8.35 11.35 -2.23
C MET A 342 -8.29 11.95 -0.84
N LEU A 343 -9.42 12.37 -0.27
CA LEU A 343 -9.53 12.87 1.11
C LEU A 343 -9.11 11.79 2.11
N ALA A 344 -9.67 10.58 1.99
CA ALA A 344 -9.35 9.46 2.86
C ALA A 344 -7.84 9.13 2.83
N THR A 345 -7.26 9.13 1.62
CA THR A 345 -5.83 8.90 1.41
C THR A 345 -4.99 10.02 2.01
N GLN A 346 -5.36 11.28 1.82
CA GLN A 346 -4.62 12.43 2.33
C GLN A 346 -4.63 12.45 3.86
N VAL A 347 -5.78 12.23 4.49
CA VAL A 347 -5.90 12.12 5.95
C VAL A 347 -5.04 10.96 6.47
N ALA A 348 -5.07 9.80 5.81
CA ALA A 348 -4.29 8.62 6.18
C ALA A 348 -2.77 8.87 6.13
N ARG A 349 -2.32 9.71 5.19
CA ARG A 349 -0.92 10.05 4.97
C ARG A 349 -0.42 11.17 5.88
N GLU A 350 -1.17 12.25 5.97
CA GLU A 350 -0.67 13.54 6.48
C GLU A 350 -1.23 13.93 7.84
N ILE A 351 -2.43 13.48 8.19
CA ILE A 351 -3.14 13.90 9.40
C ILE A 351 -3.12 12.82 10.48
N TYR A 352 -3.08 11.55 10.08
CA TYR A 352 -2.84 10.44 10.98
C TYR A 352 -1.55 10.65 11.81
N PRO A 353 -1.54 10.37 13.13
CA PRO A 353 -2.59 9.70 13.92
C PRO A 353 -3.66 10.61 14.52
N ARG A 354 -3.64 11.95 14.28
CA ARG A 354 -4.63 12.88 14.84
C ARG A 354 -6.06 12.56 14.39
N TRP A 355 -6.21 12.12 13.14
CA TRP A 355 -7.47 11.65 12.58
C TRP A 355 -7.27 10.31 11.87
N MET A 356 -8.15 9.35 12.16
CA MET A 356 -8.24 8.08 11.46
C MET A 356 -9.34 8.16 10.40
N PRO A 357 -9.04 8.14 9.09
CA PRO A 357 -10.08 8.15 8.06
C PRO A 357 -10.74 6.78 7.97
N ILE A 358 -12.07 6.76 7.94
CA ILE A 358 -12.89 5.59 7.71
C ILE A 358 -13.76 5.89 6.48
N PHE A 359 -13.34 5.35 5.34
CA PHE A 359 -14.02 5.52 4.07
C PHE A 359 -15.03 4.40 3.84
N ILE A 360 -16.29 4.78 3.62
CA ILE A 360 -17.42 3.87 3.46
C ILE A 360 -18.18 4.26 2.19
N ARG A 361 -18.32 3.28 1.28
CA ARG A 361 -19.22 3.41 0.11
C ARG A 361 -20.59 2.91 0.53
N LEU A 362 -21.56 3.81 0.59
CA LEU A 362 -22.89 3.51 1.11
C LEU A 362 -23.66 2.52 0.23
N ARG A 363 -23.35 2.40 -1.05
CA ARG A 363 -23.93 1.37 -1.92
C ARG A 363 -23.56 -0.07 -1.54
N ASP A 364 -22.46 -0.27 -0.82
CA ASP A 364 -21.93 -1.60 -0.49
C ASP A 364 -22.44 -2.11 0.87
N ILE A 365 -23.20 -1.30 1.63
CA ILE A 365 -23.64 -1.66 2.98
C ILE A 365 -24.84 -2.61 2.96
N VAL A 366 -24.96 -3.41 4.01
CA VAL A 366 -26.13 -4.23 4.31
C VAL A 366 -26.67 -3.81 5.67
N TRP A 367 -27.99 -3.63 5.77
CA TRP A 367 -28.63 -3.23 7.03
C TRP A 367 -28.47 -4.32 8.09
N GLY A 368 -27.77 -3.99 9.17
CA GLY A 368 -27.65 -4.81 10.38
C GLY A 368 -28.65 -4.39 11.47
N ASN A 369 -28.55 -5.01 12.64
CA ASN A 369 -29.39 -4.70 13.81
C ASN A 369 -28.91 -3.45 14.57
N SER A 370 -27.68 -2.99 14.30
CA SER A 370 -27.10 -1.76 14.84
C SER A 370 -26.39 -0.95 13.76
N LEU A 371 -26.11 0.33 14.05
CA LEU A 371 -25.33 1.18 13.13
C LEU A 371 -23.92 0.62 12.95
N ALA A 372 -23.28 0.19 14.03
CA ALA A 372 -21.95 -0.41 13.97
C ALA A 372 -21.92 -1.69 13.11
N GLU A 373 -22.91 -2.57 13.28
CA GLU A 373 -23.06 -3.77 12.44
C GLU A 373 -23.28 -3.40 10.97
N THR A 374 -24.13 -2.41 10.70
CA THR A 374 -24.36 -1.89 9.35
C THR A 374 -23.08 -1.33 8.73
N LEU A 375 -22.26 -0.61 9.49
CA LEU A 375 -21.01 -0.05 8.98
C LEU A 375 -19.93 -1.11 8.77
N ASN A 376 -19.88 -2.12 9.61
CA ASN A 376 -18.96 -3.25 9.45
C ASN A 376 -19.21 -4.01 8.14
N THR A 377 -20.46 -4.06 7.66
CA THR A 377 -20.78 -4.73 6.37
C THR A 377 -20.13 -4.06 5.16
N ALA A 378 -19.68 -2.81 5.27
CA ALA A 378 -18.94 -2.12 4.21
C ALA A 378 -17.52 -2.71 3.97
N PHE A 379 -17.05 -3.57 4.87
CA PHE A 379 -15.70 -4.16 4.84
C PHE A 379 -15.72 -5.69 4.73
N PRO A 380 -16.47 -6.29 3.79
CA PRO A 380 -16.74 -7.74 3.77
C PRO A 380 -15.51 -8.60 3.42
N LEU A 381 -14.44 -7.99 2.91
CA LEU A 381 -13.20 -8.69 2.56
C LEU A 381 -12.18 -8.71 3.70
N ASN A 382 -12.48 -8.06 4.84
CA ASN A 382 -11.58 -7.91 5.96
C ASN A 382 -12.30 -8.28 7.27
N ASP A 383 -12.52 -9.57 7.51
CA ASP A 383 -13.15 -10.10 8.74
C ASP A 383 -12.45 -9.65 10.04
N SER A 384 -11.21 -9.18 9.92
CA SER A 384 -10.41 -8.64 11.02
C SER A 384 -10.65 -7.15 11.33
N ILE A 385 -11.38 -6.43 10.48
CA ILE A 385 -11.75 -5.03 10.71
C ILE A 385 -13.05 -5.01 11.49
N ASN A 386 -12.99 -4.45 12.70
CA ASN A 386 -14.17 -4.09 13.45
C ASN A 386 -14.20 -2.58 13.65
N VAL A 387 -15.04 -1.89 12.90
CA VAL A 387 -15.18 -0.44 12.96
C VAL A 387 -15.71 0.01 14.33
N SER A 388 -16.50 -0.82 15.00
CA SER A 388 -17.06 -0.49 16.33
C SER A 388 -15.95 -0.28 17.36
N THR A 389 -14.91 -1.12 17.34
CA THR A 389 -13.79 -0.99 18.28
C THR A 389 -12.97 0.27 18.02
N TRP A 390 -12.93 0.77 16.79
CA TRP A 390 -12.25 2.01 16.44
C TRP A 390 -13.06 3.25 16.83
N LEU A 391 -14.38 3.22 16.60
CA LEU A 391 -15.29 4.32 16.93
C LEU A 391 -15.52 4.47 18.45
N GLU A 392 -15.50 3.37 19.20
CA GLU A 392 -15.69 3.35 20.66
C GLU A 392 -14.38 3.61 21.44
N SER A 393 -13.25 3.74 20.74
CA SER A 393 -11.95 3.94 21.39
C SER A 393 -11.71 5.41 21.73
N ASP A 394 -11.62 5.73 23.02
CA ASP A 394 -11.40 7.09 23.56
C ASP A 394 -10.14 7.81 23.04
N ASN A 395 -9.17 7.07 22.47
CA ASN A 395 -7.91 7.63 21.97
C ASN A 395 -7.91 7.86 20.45
N ASN A 396 -8.98 7.55 19.73
CA ASN A 396 -9.01 7.60 18.28
C ASN A 396 -10.11 8.54 17.77
N ARG A 397 -9.71 9.74 17.32
CA ARG A 397 -10.61 10.59 16.55
C ARG A 397 -10.81 10.00 15.16
N CYS A 398 -12.04 9.63 14.83
CA CYS A 398 -12.38 9.00 13.56
C CYS A 398 -13.07 10.00 12.63
N LEU A 399 -12.58 10.08 11.39
CA LEU A 399 -13.20 10.82 10.31
C LEU A 399 -14.02 9.85 9.45
N LEU A 400 -15.34 9.90 9.59
CA LEU A 400 -16.25 9.10 8.79
C LEU A 400 -16.52 9.79 7.44
N ILE A 401 -16.11 9.18 6.34
CA ILE A 401 -16.32 9.66 4.98
C ILE A 401 -17.35 8.75 4.31
N LEU A 402 -18.57 9.26 4.13
CA LEU A 402 -19.69 8.51 3.58
C LEU A 402 -19.95 8.93 2.13
N ASP A 403 -19.67 8.02 1.19
CA ASP A 403 -19.81 8.23 -0.26
C ASP A 403 -21.10 7.58 -0.80
N GLY A 404 -21.87 8.34 -1.59
CA GLY A 404 -23.09 7.87 -2.26
C GLY A 404 -24.32 7.77 -1.37
N LEU A 405 -24.70 8.84 -0.66
CA LEU A 405 -25.90 8.84 0.19
C LEU A 405 -27.22 8.67 -0.60
N ASP A 406 -27.22 9.04 -1.87
CA ASP A 406 -28.25 8.73 -2.85
C ASP A 406 -28.32 7.25 -3.22
N GLU A 407 -27.19 6.53 -3.16
CA GLU A 407 -27.02 5.11 -3.49
C GLU A 407 -27.31 4.14 -2.32
N LEU A 408 -27.79 4.65 -1.18
CA LEU A 408 -28.09 3.84 0.02
C LEU A 408 -29.14 2.74 -0.30
N PRO A 409 -28.88 1.47 0.02
CA PRO A 409 -29.80 0.37 -0.27
C PRO A 409 -31.17 0.55 0.41
N PRO A 410 -32.28 0.18 -0.27
CA PRO A 410 -33.60 0.27 0.32
C PRO A 410 -33.72 -0.64 1.55
N CYS A 411 -34.04 -0.06 2.71
CA CYS A 411 -34.39 -0.84 3.89
C CYS A 411 -35.85 -1.33 3.77
N ALA A 412 -36.14 -2.51 4.34
CA ALA A 412 -37.48 -3.08 4.39
C ALA A 412 -38.54 -2.14 5.00
N GLN A 413 -38.13 -1.13 5.79
CA GLN A 413 -38.99 -0.12 6.41
C GLN A 413 -39.11 1.16 5.56
N GLY A 414 -39.50 0.99 4.29
CA GLY A 414 -39.68 2.01 3.24
C GLY A 414 -39.82 3.47 3.69
N LYS A 415 -38.87 4.30 3.23
CA LYS A 415 -38.85 5.79 3.24
C LYS A 415 -38.42 6.51 4.54
N MET A 416 -38.36 5.86 5.70
CA MET A 416 -37.82 6.48 6.93
C MET A 416 -36.29 6.34 7.09
N THR A 417 -35.62 5.76 6.10
CA THR A 417 -34.28 5.18 6.25
C THR A 417 -33.14 6.18 6.27
N LYS A 418 -33.17 7.24 5.42
CA LYS A 418 -32.10 8.25 5.40
C LYS A 418 -32.11 9.10 6.66
N GLY A 419 -33.29 9.56 7.12
CA GLY A 419 -33.41 10.37 8.33
C GLY A 419 -32.94 9.62 9.59
N ILE A 420 -33.38 8.36 9.78
CA ILE A 420 -32.98 7.54 10.93
C ILE A 420 -31.49 7.18 10.88
N PHE A 421 -30.96 6.82 9.71
CA PHE A 421 -29.54 6.57 9.53
C PHE A 421 -28.71 7.79 9.94
N LEU A 422 -29.15 9.00 9.56
CA LEU A 422 -28.46 10.25 9.87
C LEU A 422 -28.57 10.68 11.33
N VAL A 423 -29.71 10.42 12.00
CA VAL A 423 -29.93 10.73 13.42
C VAL A 423 -29.07 9.83 14.31
N ASN A 424 -28.92 8.55 13.97
CA ASN A 424 -28.11 7.60 14.75
C ASN A 424 -26.59 7.94 14.77
N TYR A 425 -26.08 8.82 13.89
CA TYR A 425 -24.67 9.23 13.91
C TYR A 425 -24.36 10.35 14.91
N CYS A 426 -25.35 11.20 15.25
CA CYS A 426 -25.12 12.33 16.14
C CYS A 426 -24.82 11.90 17.59
N ASP A 427 -25.05 10.63 17.92
CA ASP A 427 -24.78 10.07 19.25
C ASP A 427 -23.29 9.68 19.47
N PHE A 428 -22.45 9.73 18.44
CA PHE A 428 -21.00 9.46 18.56
C PHE A 428 -20.22 10.75 18.87
N SER A 429 -20.01 11.02 20.15
CA SER A 429 -19.40 12.25 20.70
C SER A 429 -17.91 12.51 20.36
N GLN A 430 -17.25 11.64 19.57
CA GLN A 430 -15.81 11.74 19.26
C GLN A 430 -15.47 11.61 17.75
N SER A 431 -16.46 11.66 16.86
CA SER A 431 -16.26 11.48 15.41
C SER A 431 -16.74 12.68 14.60
N VAL A 432 -15.96 13.10 13.60
CA VAL A 432 -16.43 14.06 12.58
C VAL A 432 -16.99 13.27 11.42
N VAL A 433 -18.20 13.62 11.01
CA VAL A 433 -18.90 12.98 9.90
C VAL A 433 -18.91 13.92 8.71
N ILE A 434 -18.29 13.50 7.60
CA ILE A 434 -18.42 14.16 6.31
C ILE A 434 -19.37 13.35 5.45
N LYS A 435 -20.45 13.99 5.02
CA LYS A 435 -21.48 13.45 4.14
C LYS A 435 -21.32 14.02 2.75
N LEU A 436 -21.38 13.17 1.73
CA LEU A 436 -21.47 13.62 0.34
C LEU A 436 -22.80 13.18 -0.30
N PHE A 437 -23.46 14.13 -0.95
CA PHE A 437 -24.72 13.98 -1.70
C PHE A 437 -24.47 14.08 -3.19
#